data_AF-A0A949ADW1-F1
#
_entry.id   AF-A0A949ADW1-F1
#
_cell.length_a   1.000
_cell.length_b   1.000
_cell.length_c   1.000
_cell.angle_alpha   90.00
_cell.angle_beta   90.00
_cell.angle_gamma   90.00
#
_symmetry.space_group_name_H-M   'P 1'
#
loop_
_entity.id
_entity.type
_entity.pdbx_description
1 polymer ?
#
loop_
_entity_poly.entity_id
_entity_poly.type
_entity_poly.pdbx_seq_one_letter_code
_entity_poly.pdbx_strand_id
1 'polypeptide(L)'
;MPKKKEFLRFNTIKQYINDVKKMRSSTSAVNKLIKDFDSTIEDVINEAGKLAKEDKRNTIMDQDVIPALEKHLGKKHLSWQETADEIIRQNPTDLGKISKAINDYIERGQK
;
A
#
# COMPACT_ATOMS: atom_id res chain seq x y z
N MET A 1 -15.52 -22.72 -9.48
CA MET A 1 -15.00 -21.40 -9.08
C MET A 1 -13.91 -21.63 -8.05
N PRO A 2 -12.71 -21.05 -8.21
CA PRO A 2 -11.68 -21.15 -7.17
C PRO A 2 -12.24 -20.57 -5.87
N LYS A 3 -12.02 -21.25 -4.74
CA LYS A 3 -12.41 -20.74 -3.42
C LYS A 3 -11.74 -19.38 -3.22
N LYS A 4 -12.52 -18.37 -2.85
CA LYS A 4 -11.98 -17.05 -2.49
C LYS A 4 -10.91 -17.27 -1.42
N LYS A 5 -9.68 -16.83 -1.67
CA LYS A 5 -8.58 -17.03 -0.73
C LYS A 5 -8.82 -16.11 0.48
N GLU A 6 -8.80 -16.70 1.67
CA GLU A 6 -8.87 -15.96 2.93
C GLU A 6 -7.43 -15.60 3.33
N PHE A 7 -7.11 -14.30 3.32
CA PHE A 7 -5.78 -13.83 3.72
C PHE A 7 -5.73 -13.57 5.22
N LEU A 8 -6.80 -12.99 5.77
CA LEU A 8 -6.91 -12.69 7.19
C LEU A 8 -7.73 -13.74 7.94
N ARG A 9 -7.17 -14.26 9.04
CA ARG A 9 -7.87 -15.26 9.87
C ARG A 9 -8.83 -14.60 10.85
N PHE A 10 -10.08 -15.09 10.86
CA PHE A 10 -11.12 -14.65 11.81
C PHE A 10 -10.67 -14.61 13.27
N ASN A 11 -10.07 -15.70 13.76
CA ASN A 11 -9.66 -15.79 15.16
C ASN A 11 -8.58 -14.76 15.52
N THR A 12 -7.67 -14.44 14.60
CA THR A 12 -6.62 -13.43 14.83
C THR A 12 -7.22 -12.05 15.02
N ILE A 13 -8.15 -11.64 14.15
CA ILE A 13 -8.82 -10.33 14.27
C ILE A 13 -9.64 -10.28 15.57
N LYS A 14 -10.41 -11.34 15.85
CA LYS A 14 -11.24 -11.41 17.06
C LYS A 14 -10.41 -11.35 18.35
N GLN A 15 -9.31 -12.09 18.41
CA GLN A 15 -8.40 -12.07 19.56
C GLN A 15 -7.76 -10.68 19.72
N TYR A 16 -7.35 -10.03 18.64
CA TYR A 16 -6.81 -8.68 18.74
C TYR A 16 -7.83 -7.67 19.33
N ILE A 17 -9.09 -7.74 18.90
CA ILE A 17 -10.15 -6.86 19.44
C ILE A 17 -10.40 -7.17 20.93
N ASN A 18 -10.48 -8.45 21.29
CA ASN A 18 -10.73 -8.87 22.67
C ASN A 18 -9.55 -8.54 23.61
N ASP A 19 -8.33 -8.86 23.19
CA ASP A 19 -7.17 -8.90 24.09
C ASP A 19 -6.44 -7.57 24.12
N VAL A 20 -6.36 -6.87 22.98
CA VAL A 20 -5.66 -5.58 22.86
C VAL A 20 -6.62 -4.43 23.06
N LYS A 21 -7.77 -4.44 22.38
CA LYS A 21 -8.76 -3.37 22.52
C LYS A 21 -9.69 -3.55 23.72
N LYS A 22 -9.64 -4.71 24.39
CA LYS A 22 -10.51 -5.03 25.55
C LYS A 22 -12.00 -4.87 25.24
N MET A 23 -12.39 -5.16 23.99
CA MET A 23 -13.76 -5.01 23.48
C MET A 23 -14.29 -6.33 22.96
N ARG A 24 -15.63 -6.50 22.94
CA ARG A 24 -16.26 -7.63 22.24
C ARG A 24 -16.51 -7.25 20.78
N SER A 25 -16.24 -8.17 19.86
CA SER A 25 -16.60 -8.03 18.45
C SER A 25 -17.78 -8.93 18.08
N SER A 26 -18.70 -8.44 17.25
CA SER A 26 -19.69 -9.32 16.60
C SER A 26 -19.04 -10.12 15.47
N THR A 27 -19.54 -11.33 15.20
CA THR A 27 -19.09 -12.16 14.07
C THR A 27 -19.25 -11.43 12.74
N SER A 28 -20.35 -10.68 12.56
CA SER A 28 -20.62 -9.86 11.38
C SER A 28 -19.52 -8.81 11.14
N ALA A 29 -19.13 -8.07 12.18
CA ALA A 29 -18.09 -7.05 12.05
C ALA A 29 -16.73 -7.64 11.66
N VAL A 30 -16.35 -8.77 12.27
CA VAL A 30 -15.10 -9.46 11.92
C VAL A 30 -15.13 -9.98 10.49
N ASN A 31 -16.24 -10.60 10.06
CA ASN A 31 -16.40 -11.06 8.67
C ASN A 31 -16.38 -9.92 7.65
N LYS A 32 -16.93 -8.75 8.01
CA LYS A 32 -16.88 -7.57 7.15
C LYS A 32 -15.44 -7.08 6.97
N LEU A 33 -14.66 -7.00 8.06
CA LEU A 33 -13.24 -6.67 7.99
C LEU A 33 -12.49 -7.64 7.09
N ILE A 34 -12.63 -8.96 7.32
CA ILE A 34 -11.97 -9.98 6.48
C ILE A 34 -12.35 -9.80 5.03
N LYS A 35 -13.65 -9.68 4.72
CA LYS A 35 -14.12 -9.56 3.33
C LYS A 35 -13.52 -8.35 2.61
N ASP A 36 -13.51 -7.20 3.27
CA ASP A 36 -13.06 -5.95 2.66
C ASP A 36 -11.53 -5.96 2.50
N PHE A 37 -10.79 -6.34 3.55
CA PHE A 37 -9.33 -6.43 3.48
C PHE A 37 -8.83 -7.54 2.56
N ASP A 38 -9.45 -8.72 2.54
CA ASP A 38 -9.07 -9.80 1.62
C ASP A 38 -9.25 -9.34 0.16
N SER A 39 -10.33 -8.60 -0.13
CA SER A 39 -10.53 -8.02 -1.46
C SER A 39 -9.43 -7.03 -1.80
N THR A 40 -9.07 -6.15 -0.87
CA THR A 40 -8.01 -5.17 -1.11
C THR A 40 -6.62 -5.82 -1.26
N ILE A 41 -6.31 -6.85 -0.46
CA ILE A 41 -5.07 -7.61 -0.58
C ILE A 41 -5.00 -8.29 -1.95
N GLU A 42 -6.11 -8.87 -2.41
CA GLU A 42 -6.21 -9.48 -3.74
C GLU A 42 -5.93 -8.46 -4.85
N ASP A 43 -6.55 -7.28 -4.78
CA ASP A 43 -6.34 -6.20 -5.75
C ASP A 43 -4.88 -5.72 -5.77
N VAL A 44 -4.27 -5.53 -4.59
CA VAL A 44 -2.87 -5.12 -4.45
C VAL A 44 -1.92 -6.18 -5.03
N ILE A 45 -2.15 -7.46 -4.77
CA ILE A 45 -1.33 -8.56 -5.32
C ILE A 45 -1.46 -8.61 -6.84
N ASN A 46 -2.67 -8.42 -7.38
CA ASN A 46 -2.90 -8.42 -8.82
C ASN A 46 -2.18 -7.26 -9.51
N GLU A 47 -2.24 -6.06 -8.95
CA GLU A 47 -1.54 -4.89 -9.49
C GLU A 47 -0.02 -5.04 -9.38
N ALA A 48 0.50 -5.46 -8.22
CA ALA A 48 1.92 -5.68 -8.02
C ALA A 48 2.44 -6.79 -8.96
N GLY A 49 1.66 -7.85 -9.16
CA GLY A 49 1.95 -8.90 -10.12
C GLY A 49 2.00 -8.39 -11.56
N LYS A 50 1.12 -7.46 -11.93
CA LYS A 50 1.14 -6.81 -13.24
C LYS A 50 2.40 -5.96 -13.43
N LEU A 51 2.77 -5.12 -12.45
CA LEU A 51 3.98 -4.29 -12.50
C LEU A 51 5.25 -5.15 -12.63
N ALA A 52 5.35 -6.23 -11.85
CA ALA A 52 6.47 -7.16 -11.97
C ALA A 52 6.57 -7.78 -13.38
N LYS A 53 5.43 -8.10 -14.00
CA LYS A 53 5.39 -8.67 -15.35
C LYS A 53 5.73 -7.66 -16.44
N GLU A 54 5.36 -6.39 -16.28
CA GLU A 54 5.76 -5.30 -17.17
C GLU A 54 7.30 -5.16 -17.21
N ASP A 55 7.95 -5.36 -16.06
CA ASP A 55 9.41 -5.41 -15.94
C ASP A 55 10.03 -6.77 -16.31
N LYS A 56 9.26 -7.69 -16.90
CA LYS A 56 9.69 -9.05 -17.27
C LYS A 56 10.19 -9.89 -16.10
N ARG A 57 9.78 -9.58 -14.87
CA ARG A 57 10.08 -10.34 -13.66
C ARG A 57 8.98 -11.35 -13.35
N ASN A 58 9.37 -12.45 -12.69
CA ASN A 58 8.45 -13.46 -12.16
C ASN A 58 8.31 -13.39 -10.63
N THR A 59 8.93 -12.38 -10.02
CA THR A 59 8.97 -12.17 -8.57
C THR A 59 8.43 -10.77 -8.29
N ILE A 60 7.40 -10.70 -7.47
CA ILE A 60 6.89 -9.43 -6.91
C ILE A 60 7.91 -8.95 -5.87
N MET A 61 8.33 -7.71 -5.98
CA MET A 61 9.27 -7.04 -5.07
C MET A 61 8.61 -5.82 -4.44
N ASP A 62 9.25 -5.25 -3.42
CA ASP A 62 8.74 -4.09 -2.69
C ASP A 62 8.40 -2.91 -3.63
N GLN A 63 9.20 -2.70 -4.68
CA GLN A 63 8.97 -1.67 -5.70
C GLN A 63 7.67 -1.83 -6.49
N ASP A 64 7.09 -3.03 -6.54
CA ASP A 64 5.79 -3.29 -7.16
C ASP A 64 4.65 -3.12 -6.16
N VAL A 65 4.89 -3.53 -4.91
CA VAL A 65 3.89 -3.54 -3.85
C VAL A 65 3.57 -2.11 -3.39
N ILE A 66 4.58 -1.25 -3.25
CA ILE A 66 4.41 0.15 -2.84
C ILE A 66 3.41 0.90 -3.73
N PRO A 67 3.62 1.02 -5.06
CA PRO A 67 2.66 1.71 -5.94
C PRO A 67 1.30 1.01 -6.01
N ALA A 68 1.25 -0.32 -5.89
CA ALA A 68 -0.01 -1.06 -5.83
C ALA A 68 -0.82 -0.73 -4.55
N LEU A 69 -0.17 -0.62 -3.39
CA LEU A 69 -0.79 -0.19 -2.14
C LEU A 69 -1.32 1.24 -2.26
N GLU A 70 -0.52 2.17 -2.78
CA GLU A 70 -0.95 3.57 -2.95
C GLU A 70 -2.18 3.70 -3.85
N LYS A 71 -2.28 2.86 -4.89
CA LYS A 71 -3.42 2.84 -5.80
C LYS A 71 -4.71 2.37 -5.12
N HIS A 72 -4.64 1.31 -4.30
CA HIS A 72 -5.83 0.64 -3.77
C HIS A 72 -6.22 1.03 -2.34
N LEU A 73 -5.28 1.53 -1.54
CA LEU A 73 -5.53 2.02 -0.17
C LEU A 73 -5.51 3.55 -0.08
N GLY A 74 -5.15 4.23 -1.17
CA GLY A 74 -4.98 5.68 -1.23
C GLY A 74 -3.55 6.11 -0.95
N LYS A 75 -3.22 7.35 -1.34
CA LYS A 75 -1.90 7.93 -1.12
C LYS A 75 -1.65 8.06 0.38
N LYS A 76 -0.47 7.64 0.82
CA LYS A 76 0.01 7.93 2.17
C LYS A 76 0.10 9.44 2.30
N HIS A 77 -0.69 10.04 3.19
CA HIS A 77 -0.47 11.42 3.59
C HIS A 77 0.74 11.45 4.50
N LEU A 78 1.91 11.60 3.89
CA LEU A 78 3.15 11.84 4.60
C LEU A 78 3.17 13.30 5.03
N SER A 79 3.60 13.54 6.26
CA SER A 79 4.12 14.85 6.63
C SER A 79 5.34 15.20 5.78
N TRP A 80 5.72 16.48 5.74
CA TRP A 80 6.91 16.93 5.01
C TRP A 80 8.19 16.23 5.48
N GLN A 81 8.29 15.92 6.77
CA GLN A 81 9.44 15.21 7.35
C GLN A 81 9.51 13.77 6.85
N GLU A 82 8.39 13.04 6.88
CA GLU A 82 8.34 11.66 6.38
C GLU A 82 8.55 11.59 4.85
N THR A 83 8.09 12.62 4.12
CA THR A 83 8.35 12.76 2.68
C THR A 83 9.84 12.96 2.42
N ALA A 84 10.52 13.78 3.22
CA ALA A 84 11.96 14.01 3.09
C ALA A 84 12.76 12.74 3.38
N ASP A 85 12.39 11.99 4.43
CA ASP A 85 13.05 10.72 4.78
C ASP A 85 12.88 9.66 3.68
N GLU A 86 11.71 9.63 3.04
CA GLU A 86 11.42 8.71 1.94
C GLU A 86 12.15 9.09 0.65
N ILE A 87 12.28 10.40 0.37
CA ILE A 87 13.11 10.93 -0.71
C ILE A 87 14.59 10.56 -0.48
N ILE A 88 15.12 10.78 0.73
CA ILE A 88 16.53 10.49 1.07
C ILE A 88 16.86 9.00 0.96
N ARG A 89 15.88 8.11 1.17
CA ARG A 89 16.05 6.66 0.97
C ARG A 89 16.20 6.24 -0.50
N GLN A 90 15.83 7.09 -1.47
CA GLN A 90 16.03 6.78 -2.88
C GLN A 90 17.47 7.01 -3.33
N ASN A 91 17.88 6.31 -4.39
CA ASN A 91 19.25 6.40 -4.90
C ASN A 91 19.60 7.85 -5.32
N PRO A 92 20.87 8.28 -5.17
CA PRO A 92 21.30 9.65 -5.45
C PRO A 92 20.95 10.16 -6.86
N THR A 93 20.91 9.25 -7.83
CA THR A 93 20.55 9.54 -9.23
C THR A 93 19.10 10.00 -9.39
N ASP A 94 18.19 9.53 -8.53
CA ASP A 94 16.77 9.85 -8.61
C ASP A 94 16.42 11.13 -7.82
N LEU A 95 17.20 11.47 -6.79
CA LEU A 95 17.13 12.78 -6.10
C LEU A 95 17.29 13.96 -7.07
N GLY A 96 18.20 13.85 -8.04
CA GLY A 96 18.41 14.89 -9.06
C GLY A 96 17.20 15.10 -9.97
N LYS A 97 16.50 14.02 -10.32
CA LYS A 97 15.26 14.09 -11.14
C LYS A 97 14.11 14.68 -10.34
N ILE A 98 14.00 14.31 -9.05
CA ILE A 98 12.99 14.85 -8.13
C ILE A 98 13.22 16.37 -7.94
N SER A 99 14.45 16.79 -7.69
CA SER A 99 14.81 18.22 -7.57
C SER A 99 14.45 19.01 -8.82
N LYS A 100 14.75 18.47 -10.01
CA LYS A 100 14.39 19.10 -11.28
C LYS A 100 12.87 19.21 -11.45
N ALA A 101 12.11 18.16 -11.14
CA ALA A 101 10.65 18.17 -11.26
C ALA A 101 9.99 19.19 -10.32
N ILE A 102 10.52 19.37 -9.11
CA ILE A 102 10.06 20.39 -8.15
C ILE A 102 10.34 21.80 -8.71
N ASN A 103 11.55 22.06 -9.20
CA ASN A 103 11.91 23.35 -9.78
C ASN A 103 11.05 23.68 -11.01
N ASP A 104 10.86 22.71 -11.90
CA ASP A 104 10.01 22.86 -13.09
C ASP A 104 8.56 23.19 -12.70
N TYR A 105 8.05 22.66 -11.58
CA TYR A 105 6.73 22.97 -11.07
C TYR A 105 6.63 24.39 -10.49
N ILE A 106 7.63 24.81 -9.69
CA ILE A 106 7.70 26.17 -9.12
C ILE A 106 7.78 27.21 -10.23
N GLU A 107 8.61 26.99 -11.24
CA GLU A 107 8.76 27.92 -12.38
C GLU A 107 7.49 28.06 -13.21
N ARG A 108 6.68 26.99 -13.32
CA ARG A 108 5.39 27.03 -14.03
C ARG A 108 4.29 27.73 -13.25
N GLY A 109 4.34 27.74 -11.92
CA GLY A 109 3.37 28.44 -11.06
C GLY A 109 3.62 29.95 -10.92
N GLN A 110 4.75 30.46 -11.42
CA GLN A 110 5.14 31.88 -11.39
C GLN A 110 4.93 32.62 -12.72
N LYS A 111 4.27 31.99 -13.71
CA LYS A 111 3.80 32.63 -14.95
C LYS A 111 2.28 32.75 -14.94
#